data_AF-A0A9Q4CKS8-F1
#
_entry.id   AF-A0A9Q4CKS8-F1
#
_cell.length_a   1.000
_cell.length_b   1.000
_cell.length_c   1.000
_cell.angle_alpha   90.00
_cell.angle_beta   90.00
_cell.angle_gamma   90.00
#
_symmetry.space_group_name_H-M   'P 1'
#
loop_
_entity.id
_entity.type
_entity.pdbx_description
1 polymer ?
#
loop_
_entity_poly.entity_id
_entity_poly.type
_entity_poly.pdbx_seq_one_letter_code
_entity_poly.pdbx_strand_id
1 'polypeptide(L)'
;MKRLLLLSLMCGFAYNVYAGENNCSAETAAVNAFNNFIFMQEQPFNDSLKEMKVHIKSSDDYIDNSAYVKFDDCGGLLILENSEIIKSRIKEHVIVNVFNIRINKQDENWRYNMTFKLSDIDQHGVDNTFMVQRQHGKFLTDRNGKITKSEDTSYATLGDERMKFKAETRFLSDNKGRLSKLDRVSTQPNDSSNTRYFYDDKDRLIRTQSDSTTKEYTYTDDGKQSGSTMVQTFFTTETTVTTCKDWNKFGRCTRAEQDITVLIESENGEKDSVYKHHTEIDYEYVY
;
A
#
# COMPACT_ATOMS: atom_id res chain seq x y z
N MET A 1 -10.28 -67.97 14.81
CA MET A 1 -8.98 -67.69 15.45
C MET A 1 -8.57 -66.26 15.10
N LYS A 2 -8.20 -65.47 16.14
CA LYS A 2 -7.43 -64.19 16.18
C LYS A 2 -7.75 -63.12 15.11
N ARG A 3 -8.54 -62.07 15.37
CA ARG A 3 -8.24 -60.86 16.18
C ARG A 3 -6.78 -60.39 16.10
N LEU A 4 -6.57 -59.27 15.40
CA LEU A 4 -5.67 -58.20 15.86
C LEU A 4 -6.29 -56.83 15.54
N LEU A 5 -6.53 -56.11 16.64
CA LEU A 5 -6.89 -54.71 16.78
C LEU A 5 -5.59 -53.98 17.18
N LEU A 6 -5.31 -52.82 16.59
CA LEU A 6 -4.41 -51.74 17.05
C LEU A 6 -4.60 -50.61 16.02
N LEU A 7 -5.43 -49.58 16.22
CA LEU A 7 -5.43 -48.47 17.18
C LEU A 7 -4.20 -47.55 17.09
N SER A 8 -4.48 -46.26 16.83
CA SER A 8 -3.62 -45.06 16.88
C SER A 8 -2.49 -44.96 15.83
N LEU A 9 -2.22 -43.84 15.16
CA LEU A 9 -2.35 -42.44 15.57
C LEU A 9 -3.13 -41.60 14.56
N MET A 10 -4.02 -40.76 15.12
CA MET A 10 -4.34 -39.45 14.59
C MET A 10 -3.03 -38.69 14.39
N CYS A 11 -2.55 -38.58 13.14
CA CYS A 11 -1.57 -37.54 12.82
C CYS A 11 -2.36 -36.23 12.85
N GLY A 12 -2.23 -35.55 13.99
CA GLY A 12 -2.87 -34.29 14.28
C GLY A 12 -2.70 -33.34 13.11
N PHE A 13 -3.80 -32.69 12.79
CA PHE A 13 -3.78 -31.39 12.14
C PHE A 13 -2.68 -30.56 12.80
N ALA A 14 -1.66 -30.18 12.04
CA ALA A 14 -0.82 -29.05 12.42
C ALA A 14 -1.64 -27.78 12.18
N TYR A 15 -2.70 -27.59 12.97
CA TYR A 15 -3.21 -26.27 13.25
C TYR A 15 -2.14 -25.59 14.09
N ASN A 16 -1.25 -24.84 13.44
CA ASN A 16 -0.57 -23.74 14.13
C ASN A 16 -1.64 -22.68 14.44
N VAL A 17 -2.52 -22.98 15.39
CA VAL A 17 -3.45 -22.04 16.00
C VAL A 17 -2.88 -21.76 17.38
N TYR A 18 -1.95 -20.82 17.42
CA TYR A 18 -1.85 -19.94 18.59
C TYR A 18 -2.53 -18.64 18.18
N ALA A 19 -3.86 -18.68 18.20
CA ALA A 19 -4.65 -17.48 18.37
C ALA A 19 -4.25 -16.89 19.72
N GLY A 20 -3.77 -15.64 19.73
CA GLY A 20 -3.85 -14.83 20.94
C GLY A 20 -5.29 -14.85 21.45
N GLU A 21 -5.47 -14.76 22.76
CA GLU A 21 -6.75 -14.85 23.49
C GLU A 21 -7.85 -13.90 22.96
N ASN A 22 -8.46 -14.25 21.82
CA ASN A 22 -9.68 -13.67 21.25
C ASN A 22 -10.31 -14.68 20.26
N ASN A 23 -11.64 -14.84 20.37
CA ASN A 23 -12.51 -15.85 19.72
C ASN A 23 -12.65 -15.74 18.18
N CYS A 24 -11.64 -15.27 17.46
CA CYS A 24 -11.73 -15.07 16.02
C CYS A 24 -11.48 -16.39 15.27
N SER A 25 -12.34 -16.74 14.31
CA SER A 25 -12.13 -17.94 13.51
C SER A 25 -10.94 -17.75 12.56
N ALA A 26 -10.29 -18.86 12.18
CA ALA A 26 -9.23 -18.84 11.18
C ALA A 26 -9.69 -18.26 9.83
N GLU A 27 -10.96 -18.44 9.49
CA GLU A 27 -11.58 -17.86 8.30
C GLU A 27 -11.64 -16.33 8.40
N THR A 28 -12.08 -15.79 9.54
CA THR A 28 -12.10 -14.35 9.79
C THR A 28 -10.70 -13.74 9.72
N ALA A 29 -9.71 -14.39 10.31
CA ALA A 29 -8.32 -13.94 10.25
C ALA A 29 -7.80 -13.91 8.79
N ALA A 30 -8.10 -14.93 7.99
CA ALA A 30 -7.70 -14.98 6.58
C ALA A 30 -8.38 -13.90 5.72
N VAL A 31 -9.68 -13.64 5.96
CA VAL A 31 -10.42 -12.55 5.30
C VAL A 31 -9.83 -11.19 5.66
N ASN A 32 -9.55 -10.95 6.94
CA ASN A 32 -8.94 -9.70 7.39
C ASN A 32 -7.54 -9.52 6.82
N ALA A 33 -6.73 -10.58 6.78
CA ALA A 33 -5.41 -10.55 6.15
C ALA A 33 -5.48 -10.18 4.66
N PHE A 34 -6.43 -10.76 3.91
CA PHE A 34 -6.66 -10.41 2.51
C PHE A 34 -7.08 -8.94 2.34
N ASN A 35 -8.01 -8.47 3.18
CA ASN A 35 -8.49 -7.09 3.12
C ASN A 35 -7.38 -6.09 3.49
N ASN A 36 -6.57 -6.39 4.51
CA ASN A 36 -5.43 -5.56 4.91
C ASN A 36 -4.36 -5.52 3.81
N PHE A 37 -4.15 -6.61 3.08
CA PHE A 37 -3.26 -6.64 1.91
C PHE A 37 -3.73 -5.68 0.81
N ILE A 38 -5.06 -5.52 0.60
CA ILE A 38 -5.59 -4.52 -0.35
C ILE A 38 -5.26 -3.10 0.09
N PHE A 39 -5.31 -2.80 1.39
CA PHE A 39 -5.12 -1.44 1.91
C PHE A 39 -3.65 -1.03 2.00
N MET A 40 -2.78 -1.95 2.42
CA MET A 40 -1.41 -1.63 2.84
C MET A 40 -0.34 -2.40 2.08
N GLN A 41 -0.73 -3.40 1.27
CA GLN A 41 0.19 -4.35 0.61
C GLN A 41 1.17 -5.05 1.57
N GLU A 42 0.80 -5.12 2.84
CA GLU A 42 1.57 -5.80 3.87
C GLU A 42 1.21 -7.29 3.88
N GLN A 43 2.22 -8.15 3.95
CA GLN A 43 1.99 -9.58 4.07
C GLN A 43 1.33 -9.94 5.40
N PRO A 44 0.53 -11.01 5.47
CA PRO A 44 -0.04 -11.47 6.73
C PRO A 44 1.07 -11.87 7.70
N PHE A 45 1.04 -11.30 8.92
CA PHE A 45 1.85 -11.76 10.04
C PHE A 45 0.97 -12.50 11.04
N ASN A 46 1.55 -13.49 11.71
CA ASN A 46 0.87 -14.23 12.78
C ASN A 46 1.03 -13.48 14.11
N ASP A 47 0.40 -12.31 14.20
CA ASP A 47 0.40 -11.46 15.39
C ASP A 47 -0.97 -10.82 15.65
N SER A 48 -1.11 -10.19 16.82
CA SER A 48 -2.34 -9.52 17.25
C SER A 48 -2.23 -8.01 17.15
N LEU A 49 -1.64 -7.50 16.06
CA LEU A 49 -1.39 -6.07 15.87
C LEU A 49 -2.67 -5.24 16.08
N LYS A 50 -2.62 -4.28 17.01
CA LYS A 50 -3.72 -3.35 17.30
C LYS A 50 -3.56 -2.05 16.56
N GLU A 51 -2.35 -1.49 16.56
CA GLU A 51 -2.08 -0.19 15.96
C GLU A 51 -0.72 -0.18 15.28
N MET A 52 -0.62 0.55 14.18
CA MET A 52 0.63 0.83 13.48
C MET A 52 0.75 2.32 13.21
N LYS A 53 1.93 2.89 13.41
CA LYS A 53 2.28 4.22 12.93
C LYS A 53 3.48 4.12 12.02
N VAL A 54 3.48 4.91 10.96
CA VAL A 54 4.62 5.05 10.05
C VAL A 54 4.97 6.52 9.99
N HIS A 55 6.25 6.83 10.13
CA HIS A 55 6.79 8.15 9.84
C HIS A 55 7.87 8.01 8.78
N ILE A 56 7.77 8.80 7.71
CA ILE A 56 8.76 8.85 6.64
C ILE A 56 9.25 10.28 6.57
N LYS A 57 10.56 10.47 6.66
CA LYS A 57 11.16 11.80 6.58
C LYS A 57 12.47 11.78 5.83
N SER A 58 12.54 12.63 4.82
CA SER A 58 13.77 12.88 4.07
C SER A 58 14.61 13.95 4.75
N SER A 59 15.94 13.80 4.67
CA SER A 59 16.88 14.79 5.21
C SER A 59 16.86 16.12 4.45
N ASP A 60 16.42 16.09 3.19
CA ASP A 60 16.41 17.23 2.26
C ASP A 60 15.00 17.84 2.07
N ASP A 61 14.02 17.44 2.89
CA ASP A 61 12.62 17.90 2.85
C ASP A 61 11.89 17.51 1.54
N TYR A 62 12.39 16.50 0.81
CA TYR A 62 11.73 15.92 -0.36
C TYR A 62 10.41 15.24 -0.03
N ILE A 63 10.36 14.38 0.99
CA ILE A 63 9.16 13.68 1.47
C ILE A 63 9.01 13.82 2.98
N ASP A 64 7.76 14.04 3.41
CA ASP A 64 7.26 13.93 4.78
C ASP A 64 5.93 13.18 4.73
N ASN A 65 5.88 12.00 5.36
CA ASN A 65 4.68 11.20 5.45
C ASN A 65 4.44 10.75 6.90
N SER A 66 3.16 10.78 7.29
CA SER A 66 2.68 10.18 8.54
C SER A 66 1.46 9.32 8.25
N ALA A 67 1.52 8.06 8.65
CA ALA A 67 0.41 7.12 8.55
C ALA A 67 0.05 6.53 9.92
N TYR A 68 -1.24 6.29 10.13
CA TYR A 68 -1.80 5.64 11.31
C TYR A 68 -2.80 4.57 10.88
N VAL A 69 -2.71 3.41 11.50
CA VAL A 69 -3.60 2.28 11.26
C VAL A 69 -4.06 1.70 12.58
N LYS A 70 -5.35 1.35 12.66
CA LYS A 70 -5.96 0.71 13.82
C LYS A 70 -6.77 -0.50 13.38
N PHE A 71 -6.65 -1.59 14.13
CA PHE A 71 -7.34 -2.85 13.89
C PHE A 71 -8.27 -3.20 15.05
N ASP A 72 -9.27 -4.04 14.76
CA ASP A 72 -10.09 -4.70 15.78
C ASP A 72 -9.38 -5.91 16.38
N ASP A 73 -10.07 -6.58 17.29
CA ASP A 73 -9.55 -7.75 18.00
C ASP A 73 -9.26 -8.96 17.12
N CYS A 74 -9.83 -9.01 15.92
CA CYS A 74 -9.62 -10.04 14.91
C CYS A 74 -8.67 -9.59 13.78
N GLY A 75 -8.01 -8.44 13.93
CA GLY A 75 -7.11 -7.88 12.91
C GLY A 75 -7.84 -7.22 11.74
N GLY A 76 -9.15 -6.96 11.85
CA GLY A 76 -9.91 -6.24 10.83
C GLY A 76 -9.60 -4.75 10.88
N LEU A 77 -9.27 -4.14 9.74
CA LEU A 77 -9.00 -2.70 9.67
C LEU A 77 -10.21 -1.90 10.19
N LEU A 78 -9.98 -1.03 11.17
CA LEU A 78 -10.95 -0.05 11.65
C LEU A 78 -10.71 1.32 11.02
N ILE A 79 -9.46 1.77 11.03
CA ILE A 79 -9.06 3.10 10.55
C ILE A 79 -7.71 2.99 9.85
N LEU A 80 -7.58 3.65 8.70
CA LEU A 80 -6.31 3.99 8.08
C LEU A 80 -6.32 5.48 7.77
N GLU A 81 -5.32 6.21 8.22
CA GLU A 81 -5.08 7.61 7.90
C GLU A 81 -3.66 7.75 7.38
N ASN A 82 -3.47 8.53 6.31
CA ASN A 82 -2.17 8.85 5.76
C ASN A 82 -2.17 10.28 5.25
N SER A 83 -1.14 11.03 5.62
CA SER A 83 -0.86 12.37 5.10
C SER A 83 0.57 12.36 4.57
N GLU A 84 0.73 12.73 3.31
CA GLU A 84 2.01 12.78 2.60
C GLU A 84 2.19 14.13 1.92
N ILE A 85 3.40 14.66 2.01
CA ILE A 85 3.83 15.86 1.31
C ILE A 85 5.13 15.52 0.59
N ILE A 86 5.14 15.72 -0.74
CA ILE A 86 6.33 15.60 -1.58
C ILE A 86 6.67 16.99 -2.13
N LYS A 87 7.91 17.45 -1.93
CA LYS A 87 8.44 18.73 -2.41
C LYS A 87 9.58 18.50 -3.38
N SER A 88 9.31 18.64 -4.66
CA SER A 88 10.31 18.51 -5.73
C SER A 88 10.89 19.89 -6.04
N ARG A 89 12.17 20.12 -5.72
CA ARG A 89 12.87 21.36 -6.06
C ARG A 89 13.41 21.28 -7.49
N ILE A 90 12.82 22.05 -8.40
CA ILE A 90 13.22 22.11 -9.81
C ILE A 90 13.67 23.53 -10.11
N LYS A 91 15.00 23.73 -10.17
CA LYS A 91 15.63 25.06 -10.30
C LYS A 91 15.14 26.00 -9.18
N GLU A 92 14.43 27.07 -9.52
CA GLU A 92 13.94 28.09 -8.57
C GLU A 92 12.52 27.81 -8.06
N HIS A 93 11.83 26.78 -8.58
CA HIS A 93 10.47 26.44 -8.19
C HIS A 93 10.46 25.21 -7.28
N VAL A 94 9.49 25.17 -6.35
CA VAL A 94 9.21 23.98 -5.55
C VAL A 94 7.83 23.47 -5.90
N ILE A 95 7.76 22.30 -6.55
CA ILE A 95 6.49 21.62 -6.79
C ILE A 95 6.12 20.87 -5.52
N VAL A 96 4.91 21.12 -5.01
CA VAL A 96 4.39 20.51 -3.79
C VAL A 96 3.19 19.64 -4.15
N ASN A 97 3.33 18.34 -3.86
CA ASN A 97 2.23 17.38 -3.91
C ASN A 97 1.81 17.08 -2.48
N VAL A 98 0.51 17.22 -2.19
CA VAL A 98 -0.06 16.84 -0.90
C VAL A 98 -1.11 15.78 -1.13
N PHE A 99 -0.93 14.63 -0.49
CA PHE A 99 -1.82 13.49 -0.57
C PHE A 99 -2.33 13.12 0.81
N ASN A 100 -3.65 13.09 0.97
CA ASN A 100 -4.30 12.67 2.21
C ASN A 100 -5.30 11.57 1.89
N ILE A 101 -5.30 10.50 2.66
CA ILE A 101 -6.35 9.47 2.61
C ILE A 101 -6.80 9.11 4.01
N ARG A 102 -8.09 8.88 4.14
CA ARG A 102 -8.70 8.30 5.33
C ARG A 102 -9.67 7.22 4.94
N ILE A 103 -9.47 6.01 5.44
CA ILE A 103 -10.35 4.86 5.33
C ILE A 103 -10.92 4.57 6.71
N ASN A 104 -12.24 4.42 6.82
CA ASN A 104 -12.89 4.01 8.06
C ASN A 104 -13.81 2.82 7.77
N LYS A 105 -13.83 1.86 8.69
CA LYS A 105 -14.85 0.82 8.72
C LYS A 105 -16.20 1.44 9.09
N GLN A 106 -17.23 1.14 8.30
CA GLN A 106 -18.63 1.47 8.58
C GLN A 106 -19.45 0.21 8.34
N ASP A 107 -20.01 -0.34 9.42
CA ASP A 107 -20.69 -1.63 9.42
C ASP A 107 -19.77 -2.74 8.84
N GLU A 108 -20.24 -3.46 7.82
CA GLU A 108 -19.49 -4.54 7.16
C GLU A 108 -18.53 -4.05 6.06
N ASN A 109 -18.51 -2.75 5.76
CA ASN A 109 -17.78 -2.18 4.62
C ASN A 109 -16.78 -1.09 5.07
N TRP A 110 -15.98 -0.58 4.11
CA TRP A 110 -15.09 0.55 4.35
C TRP A 110 -15.46 1.71 3.45
N ARG A 111 -15.46 2.92 3.99
CA ARG A 111 -15.53 4.16 3.22
C ARG A 111 -14.20 4.86 3.27
N TYR A 112 -13.83 5.48 2.15
CA TYR A 112 -12.63 6.28 2.10
C TYR A 112 -12.89 7.66 1.52
N ASN A 113 -12.10 8.62 2.01
CA ASN A 113 -11.98 9.95 1.43
C ASN A 113 -10.50 10.21 1.15
N MET A 114 -10.23 10.87 0.04
CA MET A 114 -8.89 11.16 -0.41
C MET A 114 -8.84 12.57 -0.97
N THR A 115 -7.77 13.30 -0.67
CA THR A 115 -7.50 14.62 -1.23
C THR A 115 -6.11 14.62 -1.81
N PHE A 116 -6.00 15.10 -3.04
CA PHE A 116 -4.74 15.39 -3.70
C PHE A 116 -4.69 16.88 -4.02
N LYS A 117 -3.58 17.54 -3.72
CA LYS A 117 -3.30 18.93 -4.11
C LYS A 117 -1.94 18.96 -4.79
N LEU A 118 -1.88 19.65 -5.93
CA LEU A 118 -0.65 19.97 -6.63
C LEU A 118 -0.52 21.50 -6.72
N SER A 119 0.60 22.04 -6.25
CA SER A 119 0.93 23.47 -6.33
C SER A 119 2.41 23.68 -6.69
N ASP A 120 2.76 24.86 -7.20
CA ASP A 120 4.13 25.35 -7.13
C ASP A 120 4.25 26.46 -6.08
N ILE A 121 5.44 26.55 -5.50
CA ILE A 121 5.86 27.70 -4.73
C ILE A 121 6.90 28.42 -5.58
N ASP A 122 6.60 29.66 -5.93
CA ASP A 122 7.50 30.50 -6.72
C ASP A 122 8.67 31.05 -5.87
N GLN A 123 9.60 31.75 -6.51
CA GLN A 123 10.76 32.38 -5.86
C GLN A 123 10.39 33.41 -4.76
N HIS A 124 9.16 33.93 -4.74
CA HIS A 124 8.66 34.87 -3.74
C HIS A 124 7.89 34.18 -2.60
N GLY A 125 7.77 32.85 -2.64
CA GLY A 125 7.02 32.07 -1.65
C GLY A 125 5.51 32.06 -1.89
N VAL A 126 5.04 32.43 -3.07
CA VAL A 126 3.61 32.39 -3.44
C VAL A 126 3.24 30.96 -3.84
N ASP A 127 2.25 30.38 -3.17
CA ASP A 127 1.65 29.08 -3.49
C ASP A 127 0.63 29.26 -4.62
N ASN A 128 0.97 28.81 -5.84
CA ASN A 128 -0.01 28.71 -6.92
C ASN A 128 -0.49 27.27 -7.04
N THR A 129 -1.73 27.06 -6.64
CA THR A 129 -2.38 25.74 -6.72
C THR A 129 -2.86 25.47 -8.15
N PHE A 130 -2.30 24.43 -8.78
CA PHE A 130 -2.71 23.99 -10.11
C PHE A 130 -3.92 23.07 -10.05
N MET A 131 -3.88 22.09 -9.15
CA MET A 131 -4.91 21.05 -9.07
C MET A 131 -5.31 20.78 -7.62
N VAL A 132 -6.62 20.63 -7.42
CA VAL A 132 -7.18 20.01 -6.21
C VAL A 132 -8.15 18.93 -6.63
N GLN A 133 -7.91 17.70 -6.18
CA GLN A 133 -8.78 16.56 -6.40
C GLN A 133 -9.28 16.02 -5.08
N ARG A 134 -10.60 15.85 -4.96
CA ARG A 134 -11.27 15.23 -3.81
C ARG A 134 -12.02 14.01 -4.27
N GLN A 135 -11.70 12.87 -3.68
CA GLN A 135 -12.31 11.58 -4.00
C GLN A 135 -12.97 11.00 -2.77
N HIS A 136 -14.12 10.36 -2.98
CA HIS A 136 -14.78 9.57 -1.98
C HIS A 136 -15.23 8.25 -2.59
N GLY A 137 -15.14 7.18 -1.80
CA GLY A 137 -15.50 5.86 -2.29
C GLY A 137 -15.79 4.88 -1.17
N LYS A 138 -16.08 3.66 -1.58
CA LYS A 138 -16.36 2.55 -0.68
C LYS A 138 -15.77 1.25 -1.22
N PHE A 139 -15.35 0.39 -0.31
CA PHE A 139 -15.03 -1.00 -0.58
C PHE A 139 -16.25 -1.85 -0.29
N LEU A 140 -16.55 -2.78 -1.19
CA LEU A 140 -17.70 -3.67 -1.11
C LEU A 140 -17.21 -5.10 -0.94
N THR A 141 -17.85 -5.80 0.00
CA THR A 141 -17.53 -7.16 0.38
C THR A 141 -18.50 -8.17 -0.22
N ASP A 142 -18.06 -9.43 -0.31
CA ASP A 142 -18.96 -10.56 -0.47
C ASP A 142 -19.63 -10.94 0.86
N ARG A 143 -20.46 -11.98 0.84
CA ARG A 143 -21.17 -12.50 2.02
C ARG A 143 -20.25 -12.99 3.16
N ASN A 144 -18.96 -13.19 2.88
CA ASN A 144 -17.97 -13.63 3.86
C ASN A 144 -17.12 -12.44 4.37
N GLY A 145 -17.43 -11.21 3.96
CA GLY A 145 -16.68 -10.01 4.36
C GLY A 145 -15.39 -9.78 3.57
N LYS A 146 -15.13 -10.56 2.51
CA LYS A 146 -13.95 -10.38 1.66
C LYS A 146 -14.19 -9.28 0.63
N ILE A 147 -13.29 -8.32 0.51
CA ILE A 147 -13.40 -7.23 -0.47
C ILE A 147 -13.31 -7.81 -1.88
N THR A 148 -14.28 -7.46 -2.73
CA THR A 148 -14.32 -7.90 -4.14
C THR A 148 -14.27 -6.74 -5.12
N LYS A 149 -14.74 -5.56 -4.71
CA LYS A 149 -14.65 -4.34 -5.51
C LYS A 149 -14.62 -3.07 -4.68
N SER A 150 -14.24 -1.97 -5.31
CA SER A 150 -14.47 -0.62 -4.80
C SER A 150 -15.07 0.27 -5.88
N GLU A 151 -15.81 1.27 -5.44
CA GLU A 151 -16.46 2.27 -6.29
C GLU A 151 -16.14 3.65 -5.75
N ASP A 152 -15.77 4.58 -6.62
CA ASP A 152 -15.42 5.93 -6.22
C ASP A 152 -15.86 7.01 -7.20
N THR A 153 -15.95 8.22 -6.65
CA THR A 153 -16.22 9.44 -7.40
C THR A 153 -15.20 10.48 -6.99
N SER A 154 -14.61 11.12 -7.99
CA SER A 154 -13.60 12.16 -7.84
C SER A 154 -14.11 13.48 -8.42
N TYR A 155 -13.79 14.58 -7.74
CA TYR A 155 -14.03 15.94 -8.17
C TYR A 155 -12.68 16.65 -8.22
N ALA A 156 -12.25 17.00 -9.43
CA ALA A 156 -10.99 17.70 -9.66
C ALA A 156 -11.26 19.14 -10.12
N THR A 157 -10.45 20.06 -9.62
CA THR A 157 -10.35 21.42 -10.12
C THR A 157 -8.97 21.60 -10.71
N LEU A 158 -8.87 22.04 -11.97
CA LEU A 158 -7.63 22.38 -12.66
C LEU A 158 -7.75 23.83 -13.16
N GLY A 159 -7.09 24.77 -12.48
CA GLY A 159 -7.40 26.20 -12.65
C GLY A 159 -8.87 26.49 -12.35
N ASP A 160 -9.62 26.99 -13.33
CA ASP A 160 -11.06 27.27 -13.21
C ASP A 160 -11.96 26.09 -13.64
N GLU A 161 -11.40 25.06 -14.26
CA GLU A 161 -12.16 23.94 -14.78
C GLU A 161 -12.51 22.94 -13.68
N ARG A 162 -13.78 22.51 -13.64
CA ARG A 162 -14.27 21.47 -12.73
C ARG A 162 -14.60 20.21 -13.48
N MET A 163 -14.02 19.10 -13.04
CA MET A 163 -14.20 17.79 -13.64
C MET A 163 -14.77 16.82 -12.61
N LYS A 164 -15.56 15.86 -13.09
CA LYS A 164 -16.10 14.77 -12.29
C LYS A 164 -15.74 13.46 -12.94
N PHE A 165 -15.13 12.58 -12.15
CA PHE A 165 -14.76 11.23 -12.60
C PHE A 165 -15.42 10.17 -11.73
N LYS A 166 -15.59 8.99 -12.30
CA LYS A 166 -16.04 7.78 -11.59
C LYS A 166 -15.10 6.65 -11.93
N ALA A 167 -14.88 5.77 -10.96
CA ALA A 167 -14.14 4.56 -11.18
C ALA A 167 -14.73 3.36 -10.42
N GLU A 168 -14.50 2.18 -10.98
CA GLU A 168 -14.70 0.89 -10.35
C GLU A 168 -13.37 0.14 -10.36
N THR A 169 -13.02 -0.47 -9.23
CA THR A 169 -11.88 -1.36 -9.11
C THR A 169 -12.37 -2.75 -8.70
N ARG A 170 -11.93 -3.81 -9.39
CA ARG A 170 -12.22 -5.21 -9.02
C ARG A 170 -10.96 -5.90 -8.49
N PHE A 171 -11.13 -6.65 -7.40
CA PHE A 171 -10.07 -7.41 -6.75
C PHE A 171 -10.27 -8.90 -7.02
N LEU A 172 -9.35 -9.50 -7.75
CA LEU A 172 -9.44 -10.90 -8.17
C LEU A 172 -8.44 -11.75 -7.39
N SER A 173 -8.87 -12.95 -7.01
CA SER A 173 -8.02 -13.89 -6.29
C SER A 173 -7.49 -15.00 -7.20
N ASP A 174 -6.32 -15.54 -6.88
CA ASP A 174 -5.86 -16.80 -7.45
C ASP A 174 -6.56 -18.02 -6.79
N ASN A 175 -6.18 -19.22 -7.23
CA ASN A 175 -6.69 -20.49 -6.69
C ASN A 175 -6.29 -20.75 -5.22
N LYS A 176 -5.29 -20.04 -4.68
CA LYS A 176 -4.90 -20.08 -3.27
C LYS A 176 -5.61 -18.99 -2.44
N GLY A 177 -6.49 -18.19 -3.06
CA GLY A 177 -7.26 -17.15 -2.40
C GLY A 177 -6.50 -15.84 -2.17
N ARG A 178 -5.29 -15.69 -2.72
CA ARG A 178 -4.46 -14.48 -2.63
C ARG A 178 -4.84 -13.47 -3.71
N LEU A 179 -4.61 -12.18 -3.47
CA LEU A 179 -4.87 -11.15 -4.48
C LEU A 179 -3.94 -11.38 -5.68
N SER A 180 -4.49 -11.66 -6.85
CA SER A 180 -3.71 -11.94 -8.07
C SER A 180 -3.75 -10.78 -9.05
N LYS A 181 -4.85 -10.02 -9.04
CA LYS A 181 -5.10 -8.96 -10.00
C LYS A 181 -6.04 -7.89 -9.45
N LEU A 182 -5.77 -6.65 -9.85
CA LEU A 182 -6.61 -5.49 -9.63
C LEU A 182 -6.95 -4.88 -11.00
N ASP A 183 -8.24 -4.73 -11.27
CA ASP A 183 -8.75 -4.16 -12.52
C ASP A 183 -9.48 -2.86 -12.24
N ARG A 184 -8.88 -1.72 -12.62
CA ARG A 184 -9.49 -0.39 -12.47
C ARG A 184 -9.99 0.12 -13.81
N VAL A 185 -11.26 0.51 -13.85
CA VAL A 185 -11.88 1.21 -14.98
C VAL A 185 -12.36 2.57 -14.49
N SER A 186 -11.90 3.63 -15.15
CA SER A 186 -12.15 5.01 -14.77
C SER A 186 -12.58 5.84 -15.97
N THR A 187 -13.45 6.83 -15.72
CA THR A 187 -13.78 7.86 -16.71
C THR A 187 -12.69 8.93 -16.85
N GLN A 188 -11.64 8.89 -16.03
CA GLN A 188 -10.48 9.77 -16.16
C GLN A 188 -9.46 9.14 -17.14
N PRO A 189 -8.99 9.86 -18.18
CA PRO A 189 -8.21 9.30 -19.29
C PRO A 189 -6.96 8.47 -18.95
N ASN A 190 -6.33 8.70 -17.79
CA ASN A 190 -5.08 8.04 -17.38
C ASN A 190 -5.18 7.26 -16.05
N ASP A 191 -6.39 7.00 -15.58
CA ASP A 191 -6.63 6.37 -14.27
C ASP A 191 -7.09 4.90 -14.39
N SER A 192 -7.46 4.46 -15.59
CA SER A 192 -7.71 3.04 -15.86
C SER A 192 -6.39 2.28 -15.86
N SER A 193 -6.30 1.20 -15.08
CA SER A 193 -5.07 0.44 -14.92
C SER A 193 -5.32 -1.02 -14.57
N ASN A 194 -4.34 -1.86 -14.90
CA ASN A 194 -4.30 -3.25 -14.50
C ASN A 194 -3.09 -3.47 -13.62
N THR A 195 -3.27 -4.01 -12.42
CA THR A 195 -2.14 -4.41 -11.56
C THR A 195 -2.17 -5.91 -11.35
N ARG A 196 -1.03 -6.57 -11.58
CA ARG A 196 -0.82 -8.00 -11.34
C ARG A 196 0.09 -8.22 -10.15
N TYR A 197 -0.17 -9.30 -9.42
CA TYR A 197 0.57 -9.70 -8.23
C TYR A 197 1.19 -11.08 -8.48
N PHE A 198 2.49 -11.18 -8.27
CA PHE A 198 3.27 -12.39 -8.51
C PHE A 198 3.85 -12.89 -7.20
N TYR A 199 3.79 -14.21 -7.01
CA TYR A 199 4.22 -14.88 -5.79
C TYR A 199 5.23 -15.97 -6.10
N ASP A 200 6.11 -16.26 -5.14
CA ASP A 200 7.00 -17.43 -5.19
C ASP A 200 6.34 -18.71 -4.65
N ASP A 201 7.09 -19.81 -4.68
CA ASP A 201 6.64 -21.13 -4.21
C ASP A 201 6.39 -21.18 -2.69
N LYS A 202 6.88 -20.19 -1.93
CA LYS A 202 6.63 -20.02 -0.49
C LYS A 202 5.45 -19.09 -0.22
N ASP A 203 4.69 -18.76 -1.25
CA ASP A 203 3.53 -17.88 -1.22
C ASP A 203 3.82 -16.42 -0.81
N ARG A 204 5.06 -15.98 -0.98
CA ARG A 204 5.49 -14.60 -0.74
C ARG A 204 5.33 -13.77 -2.00
N LEU A 205 4.78 -12.56 -1.88
CA LEU A 205 4.70 -11.59 -2.96
C LEU A 205 6.12 -11.19 -3.40
N ILE A 206 6.48 -11.47 -4.65
CA ILE A 206 7.81 -11.12 -5.19
C ILE A 206 7.75 -9.94 -6.16
N ARG A 207 6.59 -9.67 -6.74
CA ARG A 207 6.43 -8.56 -7.68
C ARG A 207 4.99 -8.06 -7.76
N THR A 208 4.82 -6.75 -7.91
CA THR A 208 3.61 -6.13 -8.46
C THR A 208 3.94 -5.40 -9.76
N GLN A 209 3.00 -5.40 -10.70
CA GLN A 209 3.21 -4.79 -12.01
C GLN A 209 1.93 -4.20 -12.58
N SER A 210 2.01 -2.94 -13.00
CA SER A 210 1.06 -2.25 -13.86
C SER A 210 1.78 -1.68 -15.09
N ASP A 211 1.05 -0.98 -15.97
CA ASP A 211 1.63 -0.37 -17.17
C ASP A 211 2.70 0.68 -16.86
N SER A 212 2.56 1.39 -15.74
CA SER A 212 3.45 2.49 -15.34
C SER A 212 4.30 2.19 -14.11
N THR A 213 4.15 1.03 -13.46
CA THR A 213 4.88 0.74 -12.22
C THR A 213 5.21 -0.74 -12.10
N THR A 214 6.47 -1.05 -11.79
CA THR A 214 6.90 -2.38 -11.35
C THR A 214 7.54 -2.26 -9.97
N LYS A 215 7.15 -3.11 -9.03
CA LYS A 215 7.78 -3.21 -7.71
C LYS A 215 8.18 -4.64 -7.42
N GLU A 216 9.45 -4.88 -7.16
CA GLU A 216 10.01 -6.17 -6.82
C GLU A 216 10.39 -6.21 -5.34
N TYR A 217 10.15 -7.34 -4.68
CA TYR A 217 10.32 -7.50 -3.25
C TYR A 217 11.44 -8.51 -2.98
N THR A 218 12.29 -8.19 -2.00
CA THR A 218 13.39 -9.06 -1.57
C THR A 218 13.15 -9.57 -0.16
N TYR A 219 13.68 -10.76 0.12
CA TYR A 219 13.52 -11.43 1.39
C TYR A 219 14.86 -11.92 1.92
N THR A 220 15.01 -11.96 3.24
CA THR A 220 16.09 -12.67 3.92
C THR A 220 15.93 -14.20 3.79
N ASP A 221 16.97 -14.94 4.12
CA ASP A 221 16.96 -16.41 4.09
C ASP A 221 15.91 -17.01 5.04
N ASP A 222 15.70 -16.37 6.19
CA ASP A 222 14.67 -16.73 7.18
C ASP A 222 13.26 -16.21 6.82
N GLY A 223 13.10 -15.57 5.65
CA GLY A 223 11.81 -15.28 5.05
C GLY A 223 11.21 -13.93 5.37
N LYS A 224 11.90 -13.06 6.12
CA LYS A 224 11.46 -11.68 6.39
C LYS A 224 11.67 -10.81 5.17
N GLN A 225 10.79 -9.85 4.92
CA GLN A 225 11.00 -8.90 3.83
C GLN A 225 12.22 -8.03 4.14
N SER A 226 13.22 -8.04 3.26
CA SER A 226 14.44 -7.27 3.39
C SER A 226 14.39 -5.92 2.69
N GLY A 227 13.55 -5.78 1.68
CA GLY A 227 13.45 -4.55 0.91
C GLY A 227 12.53 -4.66 -0.28
N SER A 228 12.53 -3.61 -1.09
CA SER A 228 11.87 -3.59 -2.39
C SER A 228 12.51 -2.58 -3.33
N THR A 229 12.46 -2.85 -4.63
CA THR A 229 12.79 -1.87 -5.67
C THR A 229 11.54 -1.55 -6.47
N MET A 230 11.17 -0.28 -6.53
CA MET A 230 10.06 0.21 -7.35
C MET A 230 10.60 1.05 -8.48
N VAL A 231 10.13 0.80 -9.70
CA VAL A 231 10.34 1.66 -10.86
C VAL A 231 8.97 2.14 -11.33
N GLN A 232 8.78 3.44 -11.40
CA GLN A 232 7.56 4.09 -11.86
C GLN A 232 7.90 5.03 -13.02
N THR A 233 7.16 4.91 -14.13
CA THR A 233 7.38 5.71 -15.33
C THR A 233 6.10 6.41 -15.74
N PHE A 234 6.12 7.74 -15.68
CA PHE A 234 5.10 8.63 -16.22
C PHE A 234 5.78 9.63 -17.18
N PHE A 235 5.72 10.92 -16.87
CA PHE A 235 6.55 11.95 -17.53
C PHE A 235 7.99 11.98 -16.98
N THR A 236 8.21 11.39 -15.79
CA THR A 236 9.53 11.08 -15.23
C THR A 236 9.63 9.60 -14.95
N THR A 237 10.87 9.11 -14.82
CA THR A 237 11.14 7.79 -14.25
C THR A 237 11.64 7.93 -12.83
N GLU A 238 10.87 7.46 -11.86
CA GLU A 238 11.29 7.35 -10.47
C GLU A 238 11.72 5.91 -10.15
N THR A 239 12.89 5.77 -9.54
CA THR A 239 13.35 4.51 -8.95
C THR A 239 13.50 4.67 -7.44
N THR A 240 12.76 3.86 -6.68
CA THR A 240 12.76 3.88 -5.22
C THR A 240 13.23 2.53 -4.69
N VAL A 241 14.36 2.52 -3.99
CA VAL A 241 14.92 1.33 -3.34
C VAL A 241 14.71 1.46 -1.84
N THR A 242 13.87 0.60 -1.27
CA THR A 242 13.63 0.51 0.17
C THR A 242 14.43 -0.63 0.75
N THR A 243 15.18 -0.38 1.82
CA THR A 243 15.94 -1.39 2.56
C THR A 243 15.53 -1.40 4.02
N CYS A 244 15.04 -2.54 4.52
CA CYS A 244 14.77 -2.71 5.92
C CYS A 244 16.07 -2.88 6.71
N LYS A 245 16.19 -2.17 7.83
CA LYS A 245 17.39 -2.15 8.70
C LYS A 245 17.18 -2.97 9.96
N ASP A 246 15.97 -2.95 10.51
CA ASP A 246 15.62 -3.69 11.72
C ASP A 246 14.26 -4.35 11.62
N TRP A 247 14.12 -5.46 12.33
CA TRP A 247 12.86 -6.18 12.45
C TRP A 247 12.50 -6.37 13.92
N ASN A 248 11.20 -6.34 14.22
CA ASN A 248 10.71 -6.75 15.53
C ASN A 248 10.71 -8.29 15.67
N LYS A 249 10.28 -8.76 16.84
CA LYS A 249 10.21 -10.20 17.17
C LYS A 249 9.29 -11.02 16.23
N PHE A 250 8.38 -10.39 15.51
CA PHE A 250 7.47 -11.02 14.55
C PHE A 250 7.99 -10.96 13.11
N GLY A 251 9.16 -10.36 12.88
CA GLY A 251 9.73 -10.21 11.55
C GLY A 251 9.16 -9.06 10.73
N ARG A 252 8.44 -8.11 11.37
CA ARG A 252 8.00 -6.86 10.72
C ARG A 252 9.12 -5.84 10.76
N CYS A 253 9.29 -5.09 9.67
CA CYS A 253 10.29 -4.03 9.60
C CYS A 253 9.94 -2.91 10.59
N THR A 254 10.89 -2.51 11.44
CA THR A 254 10.71 -1.40 12.40
C THR A 254 11.46 -0.13 11.98
N ARG A 255 12.52 -0.27 11.20
CA ARG A 255 13.26 0.84 10.61
C ARG A 255 13.68 0.48 9.19
N ALA A 256 13.53 1.41 8.26
CA ALA A 256 13.97 1.25 6.89
C ALA A 256 14.58 2.56 6.36
N GLU A 257 15.29 2.45 5.25
CA GLU A 257 15.75 3.59 4.47
C GLU A 257 15.19 3.48 3.04
N GLN A 258 14.99 4.61 2.39
CA GLN A 258 14.66 4.68 0.96
C GLN A 258 15.63 5.59 0.23
N ASP A 259 16.21 5.06 -0.84
CA ASP A 259 16.94 5.83 -1.84
C ASP A 259 16.05 6.04 -3.05
N ILE A 260 15.77 7.29 -3.38
CA ILE A 260 14.86 7.69 -4.47
C ILE A 260 15.68 8.41 -5.53
N THR A 261 15.56 7.97 -6.77
CA THR A 261 16.16 8.63 -7.94
C THR A 261 15.07 9.04 -8.91
N VAL A 262 14.99 10.32 -9.25
CA VAL A 262 14.05 10.85 -10.24
C VAL A 262 14.84 11.26 -11.49
N LEU A 263 14.53 10.63 -12.61
CA LEU A 263 15.07 10.92 -13.93
C LEU A 263 14.04 11.69 -14.77
N ILE A 264 14.45 12.84 -15.29
CA ILE A 264 13.73 13.61 -16.29
C ILE A 264 14.55 13.57 -17.57
N GLU A 265 14.06 12.83 -18.57
CA GLU A 265 14.69 12.73 -19.88
C GLU A 265 14.62 14.07 -20.62
N SER A 266 15.69 14.45 -21.31
CA SER A 266 15.66 15.68 -22.11
C SER A 266 14.99 15.45 -23.46
N GLU A 267 14.13 16.38 -23.88
CA GLU A 267 13.44 16.28 -25.17
C GLU A 267 14.30 16.75 -26.36
N ASN A 268 15.43 17.43 -26.13
CA ASN A 268 16.20 18.14 -27.17
C ASN A 268 17.72 17.82 -27.19
N GLY A 269 18.14 16.67 -26.66
CA GLY A 269 19.56 16.27 -26.65
C GLY A 269 20.40 17.02 -25.61
N GLU A 270 19.75 17.72 -24.68
CA GLU A 270 20.39 18.22 -23.46
C GLU A 270 20.69 17.06 -22.50
N LYS A 271 21.47 17.33 -21.45
CA LYS A 271 21.76 16.31 -20.44
C LYS A 271 20.51 16.06 -19.58
N ASP A 272 20.18 14.79 -19.36
CA ASP A 272 19.09 14.40 -18.46
C ASP A 272 19.27 15.01 -17.07
N SER A 273 18.15 15.33 -16.43
CA SER A 273 18.14 15.82 -15.06
C SER A 273 17.92 14.64 -14.11
N VAL A 274 18.86 14.45 -13.17
CA VAL A 274 18.81 13.38 -12.18
C VAL A 274 18.80 13.99 -10.79
N TYR A 275 17.76 13.66 -10.03
CA TYR A 275 17.60 14.06 -8.63
C TYR A 275 17.68 12.82 -7.75
N LYS A 276 18.33 12.96 -6.59
CA LYS A 276 18.52 11.86 -5.64
C LYS A 276 18.10 12.31 -4.25
N HIS A 277 17.35 11.49 -3.57
CA HIS A 277 16.84 11.73 -2.23
C HIS A 277 17.09 10.52 -1.35
N HIS A 278 17.33 10.79 -0.07
CA HIS A 278 17.49 9.76 0.95
C HIS A 278 16.51 10.01 2.07
N THR A 279 15.85 8.95 2.51
CA THR A 279 14.70 9.02 3.41
C THR A 279 14.79 7.93 4.46
N GLU A 280 14.54 8.29 5.72
CA GLU A 280 14.41 7.34 6.81
C GLU A 280 12.93 7.03 7.06
N ILE A 281 12.63 5.77 7.40
CA ILE A 281 11.29 5.32 7.76
C ILE A 281 11.33 4.65 9.13
N ASP A 282 10.45 5.10 10.02
CA ASP A 282 10.19 4.48 11.31
C ASP A 282 8.79 3.86 11.34
N TYR A 283 8.72 2.63 11.86
CA TYR A 283 7.46 1.93 12.09
C TYR A 283 7.29 1.63 13.59
N GLU A 284 6.19 2.11 14.16
CA GLU A 284 5.79 1.79 15.52
C GLU A 284 4.61 0.81 15.50
N TYR A 285 4.71 -0.28 16.26
CA TYR A 285 3.66 -1.30 16.36
C TYR A 285 3.19 -1.46 17.80
N VAL A 286 1.88 -1.53 17.99
CA VAL A 286 1.22 -1.82 19.27
C VAL A 286 0.48 -3.15 19.14
N TYR A 287 0.75 -4.07 20.06
CA TYR A 287 0.19 -5.43 20.10
C TYR A 287 -0.77 -5.62 21.28
#